data_AF-A0A127Q7J9-F1
#
_entry.id   AF-A0A127Q7J9-F1
#
_cell.length_a   1.000
_cell.length_b   1.000
_cell.length_c   1.000
_cell.angle_alpha   90.00
_cell.angle_beta   90.00
_cell.angle_gamma   90.00
#
_symmetry.space_group_name_H-M   'P 1'
#
loop_
_entity.id
_entity.type
_entity.pdbx_description
1 polymer ?
#
loop_
_entity_poly.entity_id
_entity_poly.type
_entity_poly.pdbx_seq_one_letter_code
_entity_poly.pdbx_strand_id
1 'polypeptide(L)'
;MTGPEGEISVPISGRMQVDSAQGLRQAALAGMGIVMLPEIMLSKDIEDGLLVRLLPGYIPPIRPLNLIYLRDRRMSPKLRSFVDFVVERFSLKP
;
A
#
# COMPACT_ATOMS: atom_id res chain seq x y z
N MET A 1 8.70 0.58 -11.78
CA MET A 1 8.87 1.66 -10.79
C MET A 1 9.56 2.82 -11.49
N THR A 2 9.30 4.05 -11.09
CA THR A 2 9.89 5.24 -11.71
C THR A 2 11.08 5.67 -10.87
N GLY A 3 12.28 5.59 -11.44
CA GLY A 3 13.52 6.06 -10.83
C GLY A 3 14.01 7.37 -11.45
N PRO A 4 15.18 7.87 -11.01
CA PRO A 4 15.76 9.13 -11.50
C PRO A 4 15.98 9.19 -13.02
N GLU A 5 16.25 8.04 -13.65
CA GLU A 5 16.52 7.94 -15.10
C GLU A 5 15.29 7.50 -15.91
N GLY A 6 14.12 7.38 -15.28
CA GLY A 6 12.87 6.97 -15.93
C GLY A 6 12.30 5.65 -15.41
N GLU A 7 11.50 4.99 -16.24
CA GLU A 7 10.84 3.74 -15.86
C GLU A 7 11.81 2.55 -15.85
N ILE A 8 11.78 1.80 -14.75
CA ILE A 8 12.60 0.61 -14.54
C ILE A 8 11.69 -0.55 -14.16
N SER A 9 11.86 -1.68 -14.84
CA SER A 9 11.20 -2.95 -14.55
C SER A 9 12.26 -4.03 -14.35
N VAL A 10 12.21 -4.70 -13.20
CA VAL A 10 13.14 -5.77 -12.85
C VAL A 10 12.32 -7.00 -12.49
N PRO A 11 12.61 -8.18 -13.09
CA PRO A 11 11.98 -9.42 -12.66
C PRO A 11 12.41 -9.77 -11.24
N ILE A 12 11.44 -10.01 -10.36
CA ILE A 12 11.70 -10.39 -8.95
C ILE A 12 11.39 -11.87 -8.78
N SER A 13 12.37 -12.64 -8.31
CA SER A 13 12.18 -14.00 -7.81
C SER A 13 12.57 -14.05 -6.33
N GLY A 14 11.62 -14.45 -5.49
CA GLY A 14 11.81 -14.56 -4.05
C GLY A 14 11.89 -16.02 -3.60
N ARG A 15 12.53 -16.26 -2.46
CA ARG A 15 12.57 -17.58 -1.80
C ARG A 15 11.25 -17.97 -1.14
N MET A 16 10.33 -17.01 -1.00
CA MET A 16 9.04 -17.15 -0.36
C MET A 16 8.01 -16.31 -1.12
N GLN A 17 6.79 -16.82 -1.20
CA GLN A 17 5.63 -16.08 -1.70
C GLN A 17 4.52 -16.18 -0.65
N VAL A 18 3.93 -15.04 -0.31
CA VAL A 18 2.85 -14.93 0.67
C VAL A 18 1.81 -13.96 0.11
N ASP A 19 0.55 -14.31 0.22
CA ASP A 19 -0.60 -13.54 -0.27
C ASP A 19 -1.20 -12.62 0.80
N SER A 20 -0.62 -12.59 2.00
CA SER A 20 -0.99 -11.73 3.12
C SER A 20 0.04 -10.65 3.40
N ALA A 21 -0.41 -9.40 3.47
CA ALA A 21 0.44 -8.26 3.81
C ALA A 21 1.03 -8.36 5.23
N GLN A 22 0.29 -8.90 6.19
CA GLN A 22 0.81 -9.11 7.55
C GLN A 22 1.87 -10.22 7.57
N GLY A 23 1.67 -11.29 6.80
CA GLY A 23 2.68 -12.35 6.64
C GLY A 23 3.98 -11.82 6.03
N LEU A 24 3.89 -10.99 4.99
CA LEU A 24 5.05 -10.33 4.39
C LEU A 24 5.77 -9.40 5.39
N ARG A 25 5.03 -8.60 6.16
CA ARG A 25 5.62 -7.74 7.21
C ARG A 25 6.40 -8.56 8.23
N GLN A 26 5.82 -9.63 8.75
CA GLN A 26 6.52 -10.52 9.71
C GLN A 26 7.76 -11.18 9.08
N ALA A 27 7.69 -11.56 7.80
CA ALA A 27 8.83 -12.10 7.09
C ALA A 27 9.99 -11.11 6.97
N ALA A 28 9.69 -9.84 6.69
CA ALA A 28 10.70 -8.77 6.65
C ALA A 28 11.34 -8.54 8.02
N LEU A 29 10.54 -8.49 9.08
CA LEU A 29 11.02 -8.35 10.47
C LEU A 29 11.89 -9.53 10.92
N ALA A 30 11.60 -10.72 10.41
CA ALA A 30 12.42 -11.93 10.63
C ALA A 30 13.68 -11.98 9.73
N GLY A 31 13.97 -10.94 8.95
CA GLY A 31 15.15 -10.86 8.09
C GLY A 31 15.08 -11.72 6.82
N MET A 32 13.88 -12.13 6.39
CA MET A 32 13.71 -13.01 5.22
C MET A 32 13.80 -12.27 3.87
N GLY A 33 13.94 -10.94 3.87
CA GLY A 33 14.16 -10.15 2.66
C GLY A 33 13.56 -8.75 2.72
N ILE A 34 13.32 -8.18 1.54
CA ILE A 34 12.74 -6.84 1.33
C ILE A 34 11.27 -6.98 0.96
N VAL A 35 10.43 -6.07 1.45
CA VAL A 35 8.99 -6.02 1.12
C VAL A 35 8.57 -4.64 0.63
N MET A 36 7.51 -4.60 -0.17
CA MET A 36 6.86 -3.37 -0.63
C MET A 36 5.40 -3.39 -0.17
N LEU A 37 5.13 -2.73 0.95
CA LEU A 37 3.82 -2.62 1.57
C LEU A 37 3.45 -1.14 1.78
N PRO A 38 2.15 -0.81 2.00
CA PRO A 38 1.74 0.55 2.35
C PRO A 38 2.49 1.07 3.57
N GLU A 39 2.94 2.33 3.53
CA GLU A 39 3.76 2.94 4.58
C GLU A 39 3.10 2.88 5.96
N ILE A 40 1.79 3.11 6.04
CA ILE A 40 1.02 3.02 7.29
C ILE A 40 1.16 1.68 8.02
N MET A 41 1.46 0.59 7.30
CA MET A 41 1.68 -0.73 7.90
C MET A 41 3.08 -0.88 8.51
N LEU A 42 4.04 -0.06 8.08
CA LEU A 42 5.46 -0.18 8.40
C LEU A 42 5.99 1.00 9.24
N SER A 43 5.27 2.12 9.32
CA SER A 43 5.73 3.35 9.99
C SER A 43 6.33 3.09 11.37
N LYS A 44 5.61 2.34 12.22
CA LYS A 44 6.09 2.00 13.56
C LYS A 44 7.38 1.17 13.54
N ASP A 45 7.48 0.17 12.67
CA ASP A 45 8.67 -0.68 12.60
C ASP A 45 9.89 0.10 12.09
N ILE A 46 9.67 1.10 11.23
CA ILE A 46 10.71 2.00 10.74
C ILE A 46 11.14 2.96 11.85
N GLU A 47 10.18 3.55 12.58
CA GLU A 47 10.45 4.42 13.74
C GLU A 47 11.21 3.69 14.84
N ASP A 48 10.85 2.44 15.11
CA ASP A 48 11.50 1.57 16.10
C ASP A 48 12.85 1.01 15.59
N GLY A 49 13.26 1.33 14.35
CA GLY A 49 14.53 0.88 13.76
C GLY A 49 14.60 -0.60 13.38
N LEU A 50 13.45 -1.30 13.40
CA LEU A 50 13.34 -2.71 13.02
C LEU A 50 13.33 -2.90 11.50
N LEU A 51 12.84 -1.91 10.76
CA LEU A 51 12.88 -1.84 9.31
C LEU A 51 13.59 -0.56 8.86
N VAL A 52 14.19 -0.62 7.67
CA VAL A 52 14.83 0.55 7.04
C VAL A 52 14.25 0.76 5.65
N ARG A 53 14.07 2.03 5.28
CA ARG A 53 13.61 2.40 3.94
C ARG A 53 14.72 2.16 2.92
N LEU A 54 14.38 1.49 1.82
CA LEU A 54 15.29 1.22 0.71
C LEU A 54 14.89 2.02 -0.54
N LEU A 55 15.87 2.21 -1.44
CA LEU A 55 15.70 2.86 -2.73
C LEU A 55 15.05 4.27 -2.64
N PRO A 56 15.60 5.19 -1.83
CA PRO A 56 15.12 6.57 -1.82
C PRO A 56 15.22 7.15 -3.25
N GLY A 57 14.16 7.81 -3.72
CA GLY A 57 14.07 8.35 -5.09
C GLY A 57 13.40 7.42 -6.11
N TYR A 58 13.06 6.19 -5.73
CA TYR A 58 12.25 5.30 -6.56
C TYR A 58 10.80 5.34 -6.12
N ILE A 59 9.90 5.64 -7.06
CA ILE A 59 8.47 5.71 -6.83
C ILE A 59 7.85 4.38 -7.28
N PRO A 60 7.21 3.63 -6.37
CA PRO A 60 6.48 2.42 -6.75
C PRO A 60 5.26 2.77 -7.61
N PRO A 61 4.75 1.82 -8.41
CA PRO A 61 3.53 2.07 -9.18
C PRO A 61 2.38 2.44 -8.26
N ILE A 62 1.65 3.52 -8.61
CA ILE A 62 0.48 3.96 -7.87
C ILE A 62 -0.61 2.90 -8.01
N ARG A 63 -1.15 2.45 -6.88
CA ARG A 63 -2.31 1.56 -6.84
C ARG A 63 -3.53 2.36 -6.38
N PRO A 64 -4.60 2.47 -7.18
CA PRO A 64 -5.77 3.22 -6.79
C PRO A 64 -6.47 2.55 -5.60
N LEU A 65 -6.89 3.36 -4.62
CA LEU A 65 -7.82 2.94 -3.58
C LEU A 65 -9.23 3.13 -4.10
N ASN A 66 -10.02 2.05 -4.13
CA ASN A 66 -11.37 2.06 -4.67
C ASN A 66 -12.38 1.76 -3.56
N LEU A 67 -13.50 2.50 -3.55
CA LEU A 67 -14.68 2.16 -2.75
C LEU A 67 -15.70 1.48 -3.65
N ILE A 68 -15.92 0.17 -3.44
CA ILE A 68 -16.77 -0.66 -4.31
C ILE A 68 -18.06 -1.00 -3.57
N TYR A 69 -19.20 -0.75 -4.21
CA TYR A 69 -20.53 -1.12 -3.73
C TYR A 69 -21.41 -1.52 -4.91
N LEU A 70 -22.44 -2.33 -4.63
CA LEU A 70 -23.38 -2.75 -5.67
C LEU A 70 -24.12 -1.55 -6.25
N ARG A 71 -24.32 -1.56 -7.57
CA ARG A 71 -25.07 -0.51 -8.26
C ARG A 71 -26.54 -0.57 -7.83
N ASP A 72 -26.90 0.28 -6.88
CA ASP A 72 -28.28 0.48 -6.46
C ASP A 72 -28.89 1.66 -7.22
N ARG A 73 -30.10 1.49 -7.76
CA ARG A 73 -30.85 2.58 -8.40
C ARG A 73 -31.16 3.70 -7.41
N ARG A 74 -31.25 3.40 -6.11
CA ARG A 74 -31.44 4.38 -5.03
C ARG A 74 -30.51 4.08 -3.86
N MET A 75 -29.29 4.62 -3.92
CA MET A 75 -28.36 4.57 -2.80
C MET A 75 -29.04 5.07 -1.51
N SER A 76 -29.09 4.21 -0.49
CA SER A 76 -29.67 4.58 0.80
C SER A 76 -28.96 5.79 1.42
N PRO A 77 -29.64 6.63 2.22
CA PRO A 77 -29.01 7.75 2.91
C PRO A 77 -27.80 7.31 3.76
N LYS A 78 -27.90 6.15 4.43
CA LYS A 78 -26.80 5.58 5.22
C LYS A 78 -25.56 5.27 4.37
N LEU A 79 -25.75 4.62 3.22
CA LEU A 79 -24.64 4.31 2.32
C LEU A 79 -24.01 5.59 1.76
N ARG A 80 -24.83 6.58 1.38
CA ARG A 80 -24.33 7.89 0.93
C ARG A 80 -23.48 8.57 1.99
N SER A 81 -24.00 8.69 3.22
CA SER A 81 -23.25 9.31 4.32
C SER A 81 -21.93 8.59 4.62
N PHE A 82 -21.89 7.25 4.48
CA PHE A 82 -20.65 6.50 4.62
C PHE A 82 -19.67 6.76 3.48
N VAL A 83 -20.13 6.78 2.23
CA VAL A 83 -19.31 7.12 1.06
C VAL A 83 -18.71 8.51 1.23
N ASP A 84 -19.53 9.51 1.56
CA ASP A 84 -19.09 10.90 1.77
C ASP A 84 -18.02 10.98 2.87
N PHE A 85 -18.23 10.29 3.99
CA PHE A 85 -17.28 10.21 5.11
C PHE A 85 -15.92 9.60 4.71
N VAL A 86 -15.94 8.52 3.92
CA VAL A 86 -14.72 7.84 3.45
C VAL A 86 -14.00 8.72 2.44
N VAL A 87 -14.72 9.30 1.48
CA VAL A 87 -14.14 10.20 0.47
C VAL A 87 -13.49 11.40 1.15
N GLU A 88 -14.13 12.04 2.14
CA GLU A 88 -13.54 13.15 2.89
C GLU A 88 -12.19 12.81 3.52
N ARG A 89 -12.02 11.57 4.03
CA ARG A 89 -10.83 11.14 4.78
C ARG A 89 -9.71 10.59 3.93
N PHE A 90 -10.07 9.91 2.84
CA PHE A 90 -9.13 9.15 2.01
C PHE A 90 -8.93 9.75 0.62
N SER A 91 -9.67 10.80 0.26
CA SER A 91 -9.29 11.60 -0.91
C SER A 91 -7.93 12.20 -0.65
N LEU A 92 -6.99 11.92 -1.54
CA LEU A 92 -5.76 12.69 -1.63
C LEU A 92 -6.20 14.15 -1.75
N LYS A 93 -5.94 14.96 -0.72
CA LYS A 93 -5.92 16.40 -0.93
C LYS A 93 -4.89 16.64 -2.04
N PRO A 94 -5.22 17.46 -3.05
CA PRO A 94 -4.31 17.77 -4.14
C PRO A 94 -2.96 18.28 -3.61
#